data_AF-A0A848LEF8-F1
#
_entry.id   AF-A0A848LEF8-F1
#
_cell.length_a   1.000
_cell.length_b   1.000
_cell.length_c   1.000
_cell.angle_alpha   90.00
_cell.angle_beta   90.00
_cell.angle_gamma   90.00
#
_symmetry.space_group_name_H-M   'P 1'
#
loop_
_entity.id
_entity.type
_entity.pdbx_description
1 polymer ?
#
loop_
_entity_poly.entity_id
_entity_poly.type
_entity_poly.pdbx_seq_one_letter_code
_entity_poly.pdbx_strand_id
1 'polypeptide(L)'
;MADLLKLRTLFRPTPPRTSGPAPFAPTSTQPRAPAKPPASIVARSLDLFEASPSKPKGVNLGGGNNVRPSFPKYPPTLDILRYQRVQQQAPRPEDFTDPREYNLAKEAHERRLAPLVPAAAEDFLRYIQQEAQETPTGNKIIDAAREAGVEVVVLPDAEYSQRYPGSIGVHDDGKVYVPVSSIDDPSDTNDVDILVHEYVHALIGDGLGPDVPQSTREAEAREAFEALGLPPEAGAEIARQTDGWENPVAIEHVVTAYVTRRMAREREGLPPESPQEEAAAIERISDRELAIGLRANREGDNPISDAELVEQWENTPTGQRYPPEGDTVEEKAAWIEEQMDTLALETYVDPPPPGNKTQD
;
A
#
# COMPACT_ATOMS: atom_id res chain seq x y z
N MET A 1 -19.57 24.70 15.61
CA MET A 1 -20.02 25.06 14.25
C MET A 1 -19.03 25.97 13.50
N ALA A 2 -18.12 26.69 14.15
CA ALA A 2 -17.10 27.47 13.44
C ALA A 2 -15.99 26.59 12.80
N ASP A 3 -15.68 25.44 13.39
CA ASP A 3 -14.56 24.58 12.97
C ASP A 3 -14.84 23.74 11.71
N LEU A 4 -16.13 23.47 11.42
CA LEU A 4 -16.58 22.65 10.27
C LEU A 4 -16.27 23.25 8.89
N LEU A 5 -15.76 24.49 8.83
CA LEU A 5 -15.38 25.16 7.59
C LEU A 5 -13.89 25.01 7.24
N LYS A 6 -13.02 24.69 8.21
CA LYS A 6 -11.57 24.58 7.98
C LYS A 6 -11.17 23.34 7.20
N LEU A 7 -11.70 22.17 7.56
CA LEU A 7 -11.40 20.89 6.90
C LEU A 7 -11.73 20.94 5.39
N ARG A 8 -12.85 21.58 5.02
CA ARG A 8 -13.28 21.78 3.62
C ARG A 8 -12.45 22.79 2.83
N THR A 9 -11.59 23.57 3.47
CA THR A 9 -10.64 24.47 2.78
C THR A 9 -9.26 23.88 2.62
N LEU A 10 -8.87 22.90 3.46
CA LEU A 10 -7.61 22.18 3.35
C LEU A 10 -7.69 21.10 2.25
N PHE A 11 -8.72 20.26 2.26
CA PHE A 11 -8.86 19.13 1.33
C PHE A 11 -9.69 19.48 0.08
N ARG A 12 -9.30 20.53 -0.63
CA ARG A 12 -9.87 20.79 -1.97
C ARG A 12 -9.12 19.95 -3.00
N PRO A 13 -9.79 19.09 -3.81
CA PRO A 13 -9.12 18.40 -4.90
C PRO A 13 -8.56 19.42 -5.89
N THR A 14 -7.24 19.41 -6.05
CA THR A 14 -6.52 20.22 -7.04
C THR A 14 -6.84 19.66 -8.43
N PRO A 15 -7.18 20.49 -9.44
CA PRO A 15 -7.38 19.98 -10.79
C PRO A 15 -6.07 19.36 -11.31
N PRO A 16 -6.13 18.24 -12.07
CA PRO A 16 -4.95 17.44 -12.38
C PRO A 16 -3.90 18.24 -13.16
N ARG A 17 -2.64 18.20 -12.68
CA ARG A 17 -1.47 18.64 -13.46
C ARG A 17 -1.28 17.65 -14.62
N THR A 18 -1.69 18.03 -15.82
CA THR A 18 -1.39 17.25 -17.04
C THR A 18 0.08 17.42 -17.44
N SER A 19 0.99 16.67 -16.82
CA SER A 19 2.39 16.50 -17.25
C SER A 19 2.50 15.54 -18.44
N GLY A 20 1.83 15.88 -19.54
CA GLY A 20 1.90 15.15 -20.81
C GLY A 20 2.41 16.06 -21.95
N PRO A 21 3.37 15.61 -22.78
CA PRO A 21 3.84 16.41 -23.91
C PRO A 21 2.75 16.61 -24.97
N ALA A 22 2.79 17.75 -25.65
CA ALA A 22 1.73 18.20 -26.55
C ALA A 22 1.43 17.20 -27.70
N PRO A 23 0.15 16.91 -28.01
CA PRO A 23 -0.20 16.00 -29.08
C PRO A 23 -0.04 16.65 -30.46
N PHE A 24 0.64 15.95 -31.37
CA PHE A 24 0.60 16.28 -32.79
C PHE A 24 -0.77 15.93 -33.40
N ALA A 25 -1.31 16.84 -34.22
CA ALA A 25 -2.58 16.67 -34.92
C ALA A 25 -2.45 15.73 -36.15
N PRO A 26 -3.56 15.14 -36.64
CA PRO A 26 -3.53 13.84 -37.31
C PRO A 26 -3.42 13.88 -38.84
N THR A 27 -2.97 12.76 -39.43
CA THR A 27 -3.20 12.44 -40.84
C THR A 27 -4.31 11.38 -41.00
N SER A 28 -5.24 11.69 -41.90
CA SER A 28 -6.43 10.89 -42.21
C SER A 28 -6.12 9.64 -43.03
N THR A 29 -6.68 8.49 -42.63
CA THR A 29 -7.24 7.50 -43.57
C THR A 29 -8.24 6.57 -42.88
N GLN A 30 -9.52 6.60 -43.30
CA GLN A 30 -10.39 5.42 -43.16
C GLN A 30 -10.05 4.41 -44.28
N PRO A 31 -10.26 3.09 -44.08
CA PRO A 31 -11.52 2.52 -44.58
C PRO A 31 -12.13 1.33 -43.79
N ARG A 32 -13.48 1.34 -43.76
CA ARG A 32 -14.40 0.18 -43.83
C ARG A 32 -14.33 -0.98 -42.81
N ALA A 33 -15.44 -1.15 -42.11
CA ALA A 33 -15.85 -2.42 -41.48
C ALA A 33 -16.22 -3.52 -42.49
N PRO A 34 -16.19 -4.79 -42.06
CA PRO A 34 -17.17 -5.78 -42.52
C PRO A 34 -17.83 -6.64 -41.40
N ALA A 35 -19.17 -6.77 -41.52
CA ALA A 35 -20.01 -7.94 -41.23
C ALA A 35 -19.92 -8.74 -39.90
N LYS A 36 -21.02 -8.71 -39.14
CA LYS A 36 -21.59 -9.89 -38.43
C LYS A 36 -22.08 -10.91 -39.48
N PRO A 37 -22.07 -12.26 -39.26
CA PRO A 37 -22.99 -12.95 -38.32
C PRO A 37 -22.42 -14.31 -37.80
N PRO A 38 -23.21 -15.30 -37.31
CA PRO A 38 -24.54 -15.28 -36.66
C PRO A 38 -24.51 -15.82 -35.22
N ALA A 39 -25.66 -15.81 -34.54
CA ALA A 39 -25.90 -16.56 -33.30
C ALA A 39 -26.44 -17.98 -33.58
N SER A 40 -26.44 -18.81 -32.53
CA SER A 40 -27.07 -20.14 -32.36
C SER A 40 -26.29 -21.40 -32.82
N ILE A 41 -25.82 -22.16 -31.83
CA ILE A 41 -26.02 -23.63 -31.74
C ILE A 41 -26.53 -23.94 -30.32
N VAL A 42 -27.36 -24.99 -30.21
CA VAL A 42 -28.19 -25.34 -29.05
C VAL A 42 -27.48 -26.29 -28.07
N ALA A 43 -27.68 -25.99 -26.79
CA ALA A 43 -27.69 -26.79 -25.54
C ALA A 43 -27.41 -28.33 -25.50
N ARG A 44 -27.04 -28.75 -24.26
CA ARG A 44 -26.87 -30.13 -23.72
C ARG A 44 -25.56 -30.81 -24.14
N SER A 45 -24.82 -31.52 -23.30
CA SER A 45 -25.06 -32.06 -21.93
C SER A 45 -23.79 -31.85 -21.05
N LEU A 46 -23.58 -32.40 -19.85
CA LEU A 46 -24.27 -33.39 -18.99
C LEU A 46 -23.78 -33.17 -17.54
N ASP A 47 -24.56 -33.56 -16.52
CA ASP A 47 -24.06 -33.75 -15.15
C ASP A 47 -23.03 -34.88 -15.07
N LEU A 48 -22.01 -34.76 -14.19
CA LEU A 48 -21.39 -35.83 -13.39
C LEU A 48 -20.03 -35.36 -12.84
N PHE A 49 -19.95 -35.09 -11.54
CA PHE A 49 -19.09 -35.83 -10.60
C PHE A 49 -19.31 -35.33 -9.17
N GLU A 50 -20.12 -36.07 -8.40
CA GLU A 50 -19.96 -36.08 -6.95
C GLU A 50 -18.67 -36.84 -6.61
N ALA A 51 -17.80 -36.25 -5.80
CA ALA A 51 -16.71 -36.96 -5.16
C ALA A 51 -16.52 -36.43 -3.73
N SER A 52 -16.76 -37.30 -2.75
CA SER A 52 -16.55 -37.05 -1.32
C SER A 52 -15.09 -36.73 -0.98
N PRO A 53 -14.82 -35.99 0.12
CA PRO A 53 -13.50 -35.46 0.42
C PRO A 53 -12.50 -36.56 0.82
N SER A 54 -11.41 -36.67 0.05
CA SER A 54 -10.20 -37.38 0.45
C SER A 54 -9.41 -36.53 1.46
N LYS A 55 -9.30 -37.00 2.70
CA LYS A 55 -8.42 -36.39 3.71
C LYS A 55 -6.96 -36.38 3.22
N PRO A 56 -6.25 -35.24 3.22
CA PRO A 56 -4.80 -35.25 3.17
C PRO A 56 -4.26 -35.92 4.44
N LYS A 57 -3.30 -36.84 4.27
CA LYS A 57 -2.50 -37.36 5.39
C LYS A 57 -1.54 -36.25 5.83
N GLY A 58 -1.34 -36.13 7.14
CA GLY A 58 -0.41 -35.13 7.68
C GLY A 58 1.02 -35.34 7.19
N VAL A 59 1.67 -34.24 6.81
CA VAL A 59 3.13 -34.14 6.73
C VAL A 59 3.55 -33.25 7.88
N ASN A 60 4.39 -33.78 8.76
CA ASN A 60 4.89 -33.08 9.94
C ASN A 60 6.27 -32.50 9.60
N LEU A 61 6.37 -31.18 9.47
CA LEU A 61 7.65 -30.47 9.39
C LEU A 61 7.76 -29.57 10.62
N GLY A 62 8.69 -29.91 11.51
CA GLY A 62 8.89 -29.20 12.76
C GLY A 62 9.63 -27.87 12.55
N GLY A 63 9.18 -26.84 13.26
CA GLY A 63 9.71 -25.48 13.18
C GLY A 63 8.82 -24.52 13.97
N GLY A 64 8.54 -24.85 15.23
CA GLY A 64 7.47 -24.24 16.01
C GLY A 64 7.78 -22.82 16.49
N ASN A 65 7.46 -21.82 15.67
CA ASN A 65 6.97 -20.55 16.20
C ASN A 65 5.48 -20.73 16.54
N ASN A 66 5.12 -20.62 17.82
CA ASN A 66 3.73 -20.56 18.26
C ASN A 66 3.14 -19.17 17.96
N VAL A 67 3.07 -18.81 16.68
CA VAL A 67 2.04 -17.89 16.22
C VAL A 67 0.73 -18.61 16.49
N ARG A 68 -0.06 -18.11 17.46
CA ARG A 68 -1.45 -18.59 17.57
C ARG A 68 -2.09 -18.33 16.21
N PRO A 69 -2.76 -19.31 15.58
CA PRO A 69 -3.60 -18.98 14.44
C PRO A 69 -4.67 -18.01 14.93
N SER A 70 -4.47 -16.73 14.64
CA SER A 70 -5.52 -15.72 14.66
C SER A 70 -6.50 -16.13 13.57
N PHE A 71 -7.47 -16.96 13.95
CA PHE A 71 -8.70 -17.02 13.17
C PHE A 71 -9.20 -15.58 13.03
N PRO A 72 -9.54 -15.13 11.82
CA PRO A 72 -10.00 -13.76 11.61
C PRO A 72 -11.13 -13.45 12.58
N LYS A 73 -11.05 -12.27 13.21
CA LYS A 73 -11.88 -11.91 14.36
C LYS A 73 -13.37 -11.96 14.02
N TYR A 74 -13.67 -11.79 12.74
CA TYR A 74 -14.97 -11.97 12.12
C TYR A 74 -14.92 -13.15 11.15
N PRO A 75 -15.90 -14.09 11.18
CA PRO A 75 -15.93 -15.19 10.22
C PRO A 75 -16.15 -14.66 8.80
N PRO A 76 -15.47 -15.22 7.78
CA PRO A 76 -15.61 -14.77 6.39
C PRO A 76 -17.05 -14.96 5.91
N THR A 77 -17.54 -14.00 5.12
CA THR A 77 -18.89 -14.02 4.58
C THR A 77 -19.04 -15.10 3.50
N LEU A 78 -20.29 -15.36 3.08
CA LEU A 78 -20.55 -16.30 2.00
C LEU A 78 -19.89 -15.85 0.68
N ASP A 79 -19.77 -14.54 0.44
CA ASP A 79 -19.22 -14.01 -0.81
C ASP A 79 -17.69 -13.99 -0.82
N ILE A 80 -17.05 -13.69 0.32
CA ILE A 80 -15.62 -13.98 0.54
C ILE A 80 -15.33 -15.48 0.32
N LEU A 81 -16.10 -16.38 0.95
CA LEU A 81 -15.92 -17.83 0.82
C LEU A 81 -16.17 -18.35 -0.61
N ARG A 82 -17.00 -17.65 -1.42
CA ARG A 82 -17.20 -17.96 -2.84
C ARG A 82 -16.00 -17.51 -3.66
N TYR A 83 -15.52 -16.29 -3.43
CA TYR A 83 -14.34 -15.73 -4.09
C TYR A 83 -13.11 -16.60 -3.82
N GLN A 84 -12.76 -16.82 -2.55
CA GLN A 84 -11.60 -17.62 -2.14
C GLN A 84 -11.66 -19.06 -2.69
N ARG A 85 -12.85 -19.68 -2.77
CA ARG A 85 -13.00 -21.01 -3.38
C ARG A 85 -12.69 -21.02 -4.87
N VAL A 86 -13.00 -19.95 -5.61
CA VAL A 86 -12.65 -19.85 -7.02
C VAL A 86 -11.16 -19.53 -7.16
N GLN A 87 -10.63 -18.59 -6.37
CA GLN A 87 -9.22 -18.19 -6.34
C GLN A 87 -8.28 -19.38 -6.05
N GLN A 88 -8.62 -20.25 -5.09
CA GLN A 88 -7.90 -21.51 -4.80
C GLN A 88 -7.88 -22.51 -5.98
N GLN A 89 -8.64 -22.26 -7.05
CA GLN A 89 -8.61 -23.01 -8.31
C GLN A 89 -7.83 -22.26 -9.41
N ALA A 90 -6.87 -21.41 -9.02
CA ALA A 90 -5.97 -20.73 -9.94
C ALA A 90 -5.17 -21.77 -10.76
N PRO A 91 -5.20 -21.70 -12.09
CA PRO A 91 -4.32 -22.52 -12.92
C PRO A 91 -2.88 -22.09 -12.65
N ARG A 92 -1.97 -23.05 -12.45
CA ARG A 92 -0.56 -22.76 -12.21
C ARG A 92 0.25 -23.13 -13.45
N PRO A 93 1.33 -22.42 -13.80
CA PRO A 93 2.12 -22.71 -15.00
C PRO A 93 2.58 -24.16 -15.12
N GLU A 94 2.93 -24.79 -13.99
CA GLU A 94 3.39 -26.18 -13.91
C GLU A 94 2.32 -27.24 -14.20
N ASP A 95 1.03 -26.87 -14.21
CA ASP A 95 -0.07 -27.78 -14.53
C ASP A 95 -0.26 -27.96 -16.06
N PHE A 96 0.49 -27.24 -16.91
CA PHE A 96 0.33 -27.20 -18.36
C PHE A 96 1.64 -27.47 -19.11
N THR A 97 1.54 -28.04 -20.32
CA THR A 97 2.71 -28.27 -21.21
C THR A 97 2.78 -27.28 -22.39
N ASP A 98 1.69 -26.61 -22.74
CA ASP A 98 1.65 -25.49 -23.68
C ASP A 98 1.30 -24.19 -22.93
N PRO A 99 2.17 -23.15 -22.97
CA PRO A 99 1.86 -21.83 -22.42
C PRO A 99 0.56 -21.21 -22.92
N ARG A 100 0.08 -21.58 -24.11
CA ARG A 100 -1.21 -21.11 -24.66
C ARG A 100 -2.40 -21.72 -23.91
N GLU A 101 -2.31 -22.99 -23.53
CA GLU A 101 -3.35 -23.65 -22.73
C GLU A 101 -3.41 -23.06 -21.32
N TYR A 102 -2.25 -22.80 -20.71
CA TYR A 102 -2.15 -22.06 -19.45
C TYR A 102 -2.81 -20.67 -19.55
N ASN A 103 -2.49 -19.88 -20.57
CA ASN A 103 -3.08 -18.55 -20.74
C ASN A 103 -4.61 -18.60 -20.93
N LEU A 104 -5.13 -19.55 -21.73
CA LEU A 104 -6.57 -19.74 -21.90
C LEU A 104 -7.26 -20.17 -20.59
N ALA A 105 -6.60 -21.03 -19.79
CA ALA A 105 -7.10 -21.42 -18.48
C ALA A 105 -7.09 -20.24 -17.49
N LYS A 106 -6.03 -19.41 -17.51
CA LYS A 106 -5.90 -18.20 -16.69
C LYS A 106 -7.03 -17.21 -17.01
N GLU A 107 -7.23 -16.87 -18.28
CA GLU A 107 -8.37 -16.02 -18.68
C GLU A 107 -9.73 -16.62 -18.29
N ALA A 108 -9.89 -17.94 -18.39
CA ALA A 108 -11.14 -18.62 -18.00
C ALA A 108 -11.37 -18.58 -16.48
N HIS A 109 -10.30 -18.61 -15.69
CA HIS A 109 -10.34 -18.42 -14.25
C HIS A 109 -10.66 -16.96 -13.88
N GLU A 110 -10.01 -15.98 -14.49
CA GLU A 110 -10.29 -14.54 -14.30
C GLU A 110 -11.75 -14.20 -14.62
N ARG A 111 -12.30 -14.75 -15.72
CA ARG A 111 -13.74 -14.63 -16.07
C ARG A 111 -14.69 -15.24 -15.04
N ARG A 112 -14.22 -16.16 -14.19
CA ARG A 112 -15.00 -16.73 -13.05
C ARG A 112 -14.86 -15.89 -11.78
N LEU A 113 -13.72 -15.24 -11.56
CA LEU A 113 -13.50 -14.33 -10.42
C LEU A 113 -14.23 -13.01 -10.59
N ALA A 114 -14.14 -12.38 -11.76
CA ALA A 114 -14.67 -11.03 -12.04
C ALA A 114 -16.10 -10.74 -11.50
N PRO A 115 -17.12 -11.62 -11.66
CA PRO A 115 -18.47 -11.36 -11.13
C PRO A 115 -18.60 -11.53 -9.60
N LEU A 116 -17.60 -12.14 -8.93
CA LEU A 116 -17.57 -12.29 -7.47
C LEU A 116 -16.89 -11.12 -6.78
N VAL A 117 -15.97 -10.44 -7.48
CA VAL A 117 -15.15 -9.33 -6.94
C VAL A 117 -15.99 -8.27 -6.24
N PRO A 118 -17.06 -7.67 -6.82
CA PRO A 118 -17.75 -6.56 -6.17
C PRO A 118 -18.37 -6.91 -4.81
N ALA A 119 -18.92 -8.13 -4.67
CA ALA A 119 -19.54 -8.57 -3.42
C ALA A 119 -18.51 -8.96 -2.36
N ALA A 120 -17.46 -9.68 -2.76
CA ALA A 120 -16.36 -10.02 -1.85
C ALA A 120 -15.62 -8.75 -1.38
N ALA A 121 -15.38 -7.81 -2.30
CA ALA A 121 -14.75 -6.51 -2.02
C ALA A 121 -15.50 -5.67 -0.98
N GLU A 122 -16.82 -5.56 -1.08
CA GLU A 122 -17.63 -4.84 -0.08
C GLU A 122 -17.48 -5.48 1.31
N ASP A 123 -17.43 -6.82 1.37
CA ASP A 123 -17.23 -7.55 2.61
C ASP A 123 -15.79 -7.44 3.16
N PHE A 124 -14.75 -7.46 2.31
CA PHE A 124 -13.35 -7.25 2.68
C PHE A 124 -13.10 -5.83 3.19
N LEU A 125 -13.56 -4.81 2.45
CA LEU A 125 -13.46 -3.41 2.89
C LEU A 125 -14.15 -3.20 4.24
N ARG A 126 -15.34 -3.80 4.44
CA ARG A 126 -16.04 -3.71 5.72
C ARG A 126 -15.27 -4.41 6.85
N TYR A 127 -14.62 -5.54 6.59
CA TYR A 127 -13.77 -6.24 7.56
C TYR A 127 -12.58 -5.36 7.98
N ILE A 128 -11.80 -4.88 7.01
CA ILE A 128 -10.59 -4.07 7.24
C ILE A 128 -10.94 -2.73 7.89
N GLN A 129 -12.04 -2.08 7.48
CA GLN A 129 -12.57 -0.90 8.18
C GLN A 129 -12.88 -1.19 9.65
N GLN A 130 -13.55 -2.30 9.95
CA GLN A 130 -13.88 -2.66 11.33
C GLN A 130 -12.62 -2.90 12.18
N GLU A 131 -11.61 -3.59 11.66
CA GLU A 131 -10.35 -3.83 12.37
C GLU A 131 -9.51 -2.56 12.58
N ALA A 132 -9.42 -1.68 11.57
CA ALA A 132 -8.76 -0.38 11.72
C ALA A 132 -9.50 0.53 12.72
N GLN A 133 -10.83 0.50 12.75
CA GLN A 133 -11.66 1.24 13.71
C GLN A 133 -11.55 0.74 15.16
N GLU A 134 -10.92 -0.41 15.43
CA GLU A 134 -10.61 -0.84 16.80
C GLU A 134 -9.51 0.01 17.45
N THR A 135 -8.73 0.71 16.63
CA THR A 135 -7.67 1.64 17.09
C THR A 135 -8.19 3.09 17.11
N PRO A 136 -7.88 3.88 18.16
CA PRO A 136 -8.17 5.31 18.18
C PRO A 136 -7.65 6.08 16.96
N THR A 137 -6.47 5.71 16.44
CA THR A 137 -5.84 6.33 15.28
C THR A 137 -6.55 5.93 13.98
N GLY A 138 -6.72 4.63 13.72
CA GLY A 138 -7.40 4.14 12.51
C GLY A 138 -8.85 4.59 12.42
N ASN A 139 -9.58 4.66 13.55
CA ASN A 139 -10.93 5.21 13.53
C ASN A 139 -10.97 6.69 13.08
N LYS A 140 -10.06 7.54 13.58
CA LYS A 140 -10.02 8.94 13.17
C LYS A 140 -9.70 9.11 11.69
N ILE A 141 -8.77 8.32 11.15
CA ILE A 141 -8.39 8.38 9.74
C ILE A 141 -9.56 7.94 8.85
N ILE A 142 -10.26 6.87 9.23
CA ILE A 142 -11.47 6.41 8.53
C ILE A 142 -12.60 7.45 8.59
N ASP A 143 -12.81 8.10 9.74
CA ASP A 143 -13.81 9.16 9.87
C ASP A 143 -13.41 10.40 9.03
N ALA A 144 -12.14 10.79 9.03
CA ALA A 144 -11.63 11.90 8.21
C ALA A 144 -11.72 11.63 6.70
N ALA A 145 -11.35 10.43 6.25
CA ALA A 145 -11.51 10.01 4.85
C ALA A 145 -12.98 10.06 4.41
N ARG A 146 -13.90 9.62 5.29
CA ARG A 146 -15.35 9.72 5.06
C ARG A 146 -15.85 11.17 5.00
N GLU A 147 -15.31 12.06 5.83
CA GLU A 147 -15.65 13.50 5.81
C GLU A 147 -15.10 14.24 4.58
N ALA A 148 -13.90 13.87 4.12
CA ALA A 148 -13.31 14.35 2.88
C ALA A 148 -14.03 13.79 1.63
N GLY A 149 -14.69 12.64 1.77
CA GLY A 149 -15.43 11.98 0.68
C GLY A 149 -14.58 11.06 -0.18
N VAL A 150 -13.46 10.55 0.35
CA VAL A 150 -12.56 9.62 -0.35
C VAL A 150 -13.31 8.30 -0.62
N GLU A 151 -13.49 7.97 -1.90
CA GLU A 151 -14.14 6.74 -2.34
C GLU A 151 -13.08 5.65 -2.57
N VAL A 152 -13.32 4.43 -2.08
CA VAL A 152 -12.45 3.27 -2.33
C VAL A 152 -13.08 2.38 -3.38
N VAL A 153 -12.36 2.12 -4.46
CA VAL A 153 -12.79 1.32 -5.60
C VAL A 153 -11.89 0.10 -5.71
N VAL A 154 -12.46 -1.06 -5.38
CA VAL A 154 -11.78 -2.35 -5.55
C VAL A 154 -11.93 -2.83 -6.98
N LEU A 155 -10.82 -3.14 -7.63
CA LEU A 155 -10.76 -3.67 -9.00
C LEU A 155 -10.28 -5.12 -9.00
N PRO A 156 -10.76 -5.98 -9.91
CA PRO A 156 -10.13 -7.29 -10.15
C PRO A 156 -8.65 -7.12 -10.51
N ASP A 157 -7.75 -7.94 -9.96
CA ASP A 157 -6.29 -7.75 -10.06
C ASP A 157 -5.78 -7.62 -11.52
N ALA A 158 -6.42 -8.34 -12.44
CA ALA A 158 -6.11 -8.29 -13.87
C ALA A 158 -6.54 -6.96 -14.53
N GLU A 159 -7.62 -6.34 -14.06
CA GLU A 159 -8.05 -4.99 -14.48
C GLU A 159 -7.17 -3.92 -13.82
N TYR A 160 -6.89 -4.08 -12.53
CA TYR A 160 -6.01 -3.20 -11.77
C TYR A 160 -4.61 -3.12 -12.39
N SER A 161 -3.94 -4.26 -12.62
CA SER A 161 -2.61 -4.33 -13.23
C SER A 161 -2.56 -3.78 -14.66
N GLN A 162 -3.69 -3.72 -15.37
CA GLN A 162 -3.79 -3.09 -16.69
C GLN A 162 -3.92 -1.57 -16.61
N ARG A 163 -4.60 -1.04 -15.59
CA ARG A 163 -4.79 0.40 -15.37
C ARG A 163 -3.60 1.05 -14.65
N TYR A 164 -3.04 0.37 -13.66
CA TYR A 164 -2.00 0.86 -12.76
C TYR A 164 -0.82 -0.13 -12.62
N PRO A 165 -0.11 -0.44 -13.72
CA PRO A 165 0.97 -1.43 -13.71
C PRO A 165 2.06 -1.09 -12.69
N GLY A 166 2.47 -2.08 -11.89
CA GLY A 166 3.56 -1.95 -10.91
C GLY A 166 3.19 -1.31 -9.57
N SER A 167 1.92 -0.94 -9.36
CA SER A 167 1.42 -0.42 -8.08
C SER A 167 0.65 -1.48 -7.28
N ILE A 168 0.43 -1.21 -5.98
CA ILE A 168 -0.38 -2.05 -5.06
C ILE A 168 -1.62 -1.31 -4.50
N GLY A 169 -1.63 0.01 -4.63
CA GLY A 169 -2.74 0.94 -4.42
C GLY A 169 -2.41 2.26 -5.16
N VAL A 170 -3.42 3.01 -5.58
CA VAL A 170 -3.27 4.33 -6.23
C VAL A 170 -4.41 5.26 -5.84
N HIS A 171 -4.08 6.47 -5.41
CA HIS A 171 -5.01 7.60 -5.34
C HIS A 171 -5.07 8.32 -6.71
N ASP A 172 -6.25 8.34 -7.35
CA ASP A 172 -6.53 8.97 -8.66
C ASP A 172 -7.93 9.62 -8.65
N ASP A 173 -8.04 10.88 -9.10
CA ASP A 173 -9.28 11.68 -9.17
C ASP A 173 -10.14 11.69 -7.88
N GLY A 174 -9.49 11.77 -6.70
CA GLY A 174 -10.18 11.77 -5.40
C GLY A 174 -10.69 10.38 -4.96
N LYS A 175 -10.25 9.32 -5.63
CA LYS A 175 -10.57 7.93 -5.29
C LYS A 175 -9.32 7.12 -5.03
N VAL A 176 -9.40 6.22 -4.07
CA VAL A 176 -8.40 5.16 -3.87
C VAL A 176 -8.81 3.97 -4.71
N TYR A 177 -7.90 3.46 -5.52
CA TYR A 177 -8.04 2.20 -6.25
C TYR A 177 -7.10 1.15 -5.66
N VAL A 178 -7.61 -0.06 -5.43
CA VAL A 178 -6.82 -1.20 -4.96
C VAL A 178 -7.21 -2.47 -5.73
N PRO A 179 -6.29 -3.41 -6.01
CA PRO A 179 -6.64 -4.74 -6.50
C PRO A 179 -7.25 -5.55 -5.36
N VAL A 180 -8.03 -6.60 -5.67
CA VAL A 180 -8.58 -7.50 -4.63
C VAL A 180 -7.46 -8.19 -3.86
N SER A 181 -6.36 -8.54 -4.54
CA SER A 181 -5.19 -9.15 -3.90
C SER A 181 -4.55 -8.31 -2.78
N SER A 182 -4.74 -6.98 -2.75
CA SER A 182 -4.18 -6.12 -1.69
C SER A 182 -5.07 -6.03 -0.44
N ILE A 183 -6.23 -6.68 -0.41
CA ILE A 183 -7.24 -6.58 0.67
C ILE A 183 -7.76 -7.95 1.12
N ASP A 184 -7.00 -9.02 0.86
CA ASP A 184 -7.48 -10.41 0.84
C ASP A 184 -6.61 -11.40 1.67
N ASP A 185 -5.93 -10.96 2.73
CA ASP A 185 -5.56 -11.89 3.80
C ASP A 185 -5.93 -11.39 5.21
N PRO A 186 -7.11 -11.77 5.74
CA PRO A 186 -7.48 -11.61 7.16
C PRO A 186 -6.57 -12.34 8.16
N SER A 187 -5.56 -13.08 7.70
CA SER A 187 -4.49 -13.69 8.49
C SER A 187 -3.11 -13.06 8.27
N ASP A 188 -2.96 -12.14 7.31
CA ASP A 188 -1.80 -11.25 7.24
C ASP A 188 -2.10 -9.94 7.99
N THR A 189 -1.47 -9.80 9.15
CA THR A 189 -1.64 -8.59 9.99
C THR A 189 -1.01 -7.33 9.39
N ASN A 190 -0.26 -7.45 8.28
CA ASN A 190 0.27 -6.30 7.54
C ASN A 190 -0.76 -5.71 6.56
N ASP A 191 -1.70 -6.51 6.05
CA ASP A 191 -2.68 -6.08 5.03
C ASP A 191 -3.82 -5.24 5.61
N VAL A 192 -4.11 -5.36 6.91
CA VAL A 192 -5.14 -4.56 7.61
C VAL A 192 -4.86 -3.05 7.49
N ASP A 193 -3.60 -2.67 7.27
CA ASP A 193 -3.17 -1.29 7.21
C ASP A 193 -3.21 -0.68 5.79
N ILE A 194 -3.48 -1.46 4.73
CA ILE A 194 -3.55 -0.95 3.35
C ILE A 194 -4.60 0.17 3.19
N LEU A 195 -5.76 0.01 3.81
CA LEU A 195 -6.85 0.98 3.69
C LEU A 195 -6.49 2.29 4.40
N VAL A 196 -5.79 2.20 5.53
CA VAL A 196 -5.33 3.36 6.29
C VAL A 196 -4.15 4.03 5.58
N HIS A 197 -3.24 3.24 5.00
CA HIS A 197 -2.13 3.71 4.16
C HIS A 197 -2.65 4.56 2.99
N GLU A 198 -3.59 4.04 2.21
CA GLU A 198 -4.20 4.77 1.09
C GLU A 198 -5.05 5.98 1.53
N TYR A 199 -5.73 5.91 2.69
CA TYR A 199 -6.41 7.07 3.24
C TYR A 199 -5.43 8.16 3.73
N VAL A 200 -4.28 7.79 4.28
CA VAL A 200 -3.22 8.74 4.66
C VAL A 200 -2.67 9.43 3.41
N HIS A 201 -2.43 8.70 2.32
CA HIS A 201 -2.08 9.27 1.02
C HIS A 201 -3.13 10.28 0.54
N ALA A 202 -4.40 9.86 0.47
CA ALA A 202 -5.50 10.71 -0.01
C ALA A 202 -5.78 11.94 0.89
N LEU A 203 -5.42 11.89 2.18
CA LEU A 203 -5.64 12.98 3.14
C LEU A 203 -4.45 13.93 3.28
N ILE A 204 -3.20 13.46 3.14
CA ILE A 204 -2.01 14.23 3.51
C ILE A 204 -1.05 14.46 2.33
N GLY A 205 -1.06 13.61 1.30
CA GLY A 205 0.03 13.49 0.34
C GLY A 205 0.44 14.80 -0.36
N ASP A 206 -0.53 15.47 -0.98
CA ASP A 206 -0.33 16.77 -1.65
C ASP A 206 0.29 17.86 -0.74
N GLY A 207 0.14 17.76 0.59
CA GLY A 207 0.55 18.78 1.57
C GLY A 207 1.99 18.68 2.07
N LEU A 208 2.72 17.60 1.78
CA LEU A 208 4.09 17.39 2.27
C LEU A 208 5.17 17.42 1.18
N GLY A 209 4.78 17.66 -0.07
CA GLY A 209 5.67 17.64 -1.23
C GLY A 209 6.86 18.63 -1.14
N PRO A 210 7.97 18.33 -1.82
CA PRO A 210 9.21 19.11 -1.73
C PRO A 210 9.18 20.45 -2.46
N ASP A 211 8.17 20.69 -3.32
CA ASP A 211 7.91 21.97 -3.99
C ASP A 211 7.57 23.12 -3.00
N VAL A 212 7.30 22.81 -1.73
CA VAL A 212 6.85 23.74 -0.68
C VAL A 212 8.00 24.13 0.26
N PRO A 213 8.18 25.42 0.63
CA PRO A 213 9.23 25.82 1.56
C PRO A 213 9.13 25.10 2.91
N GLN A 214 10.27 24.69 3.48
CA GLN A 214 10.32 23.84 4.67
C GLN A 214 9.52 24.38 5.88
N SER A 215 9.56 25.68 6.15
CA SER A 215 8.77 26.30 7.23
C SER A 215 7.26 26.30 6.98
N THR A 216 6.84 26.21 5.71
CA THR A 216 5.44 25.98 5.33
C THR A 216 5.09 24.50 5.45
N ARG A 217 5.96 23.58 5.00
CA ARG A 217 5.78 22.12 5.18
C ARG A 217 5.57 21.77 6.67
N GLU A 218 6.42 22.29 7.57
CA GLU A 218 6.25 22.07 9.01
C GLU A 218 4.91 22.61 9.56
N ALA A 219 4.42 23.75 9.05
CA ALA A 219 3.15 24.33 9.50
C ALA A 219 1.93 23.55 8.98
N GLU A 220 1.95 23.17 7.70
CA GLU A 220 0.88 22.41 7.04
C GLU A 220 0.82 20.97 7.58
N ALA A 221 1.98 20.33 7.82
CA ALA A 221 2.06 19.03 8.49
C ALA A 221 1.42 19.04 9.89
N ARG A 222 1.65 20.09 10.68
CA ARG A 222 1.02 20.26 12.01
C ARG A 222 -0.50 20.37 11.91
N GLU A 223 -1.00 21.19 10.99
CA GLU A 223 -2.45 21.38 10.81
C GLU A 223 -3.12 20.10 10.28
N ALA A 224 -2.49 19.38 9.35
CA ALA A 224 -2.95 18.08 8.88
C ALA A 224 -2.99 17.02 10.00
N PHE A 225 -1.93 16.91 10.79
CA PHE A 225 -1.88 15.98 11.93
C PHE A 225 -2.92 16.34 13.00
N GLU A 226 -3.09 17.62 13.33
CA GLU A 226 -4.13 18.07 14.26
C GLU A 226 -5.54 17.75 13.74
N ALA A 227 -5.81 17.96 12.45
CA ALA A 227 -7.08 17.65 11.80
C ALA A 227 -7.43 16.15 11.84
N LEU A 228 -6.43 15.28 11.68
CA LEU A 228 -6.57 13.83 11.83
C LEU A 228 -6.50 13.36 13.29
N GLY A 229 -6.28 14.29 14.23
CA GLY A 229 -6.12 14.02 15.66
C GLY A 229 -4.91 13.14 15.99
N LEU A 230 -3.88 13.19 15.16
CA LEU A 230 -2.51 12.74 15.43
C LEU A 230 -1.76 13.85 16.21
N PRO A 231 -0.58 13.56 16.82
CA PRO A 231 0.23 14.57 17.48
C PRO A 231 0.79 15.61 16.47
N PRO A 232 0.49 16.91 16.59
CA PRO A 232 0.98 17.89 15.61
C PRO A 232 2.50 18.00 15.55
N GLU A 233 3.18 17.76 16.68
CA GLU A 233 4.65 17.74 16.76
C GLU A 233 5.27 16.60 15.93
N ALA A 234 4.57 15.46 15.79
CA ALA A 234 5.02 14.35 14.94
C ALA A 234 5.00 14.74 13.45
N GLY A 235 3.96 15.46 13.01
CA GLY A 235 3.91 16.02 11.65
C GLY A 235 5.05 17.02 11.39
N ALA A 236 5.33 17.90 12.36
CA ALA A 236 6.47 18.82 12.27
C ALA A 236 7.82 18.08 12.22
N GLU A 237 7.97 17.00 12.99
CA GLU A 237 9.19 16.20 12.99
C GLU A 237 9.37 15.42 11.67
N ILE A 238 8.31 14.82 11.12
CA ILE A 238 8.35 14.17 9.80
C ILE A 238 8.74 15.19 8.71
N ALA A 239 8.17 16.39 8.74
CA ALA A 239 8.57 17.45 7.80
C ALA A 239 10.06 17.79 7.93
N ARG A 240 10.62 17.88 9.15
CA ARG A 240 12.06 18.11 9.37
C ARG A 240 12.95 16.96 8.92
N GLN A 241 12.56 15.71 9.21
CA GLN A 241 13.34 14.52 8.84
C GLN A 241 13.31 14.25 7.32
N THR A 242 12.31 14.79 6.63
CA THR A 242 12.16 14.75 5.16
C THR A 242 12.52 16.08 4.47
N ASP A 243 13.31 16.95 5.11
CA ASP A 243 13.89 18.13 4.45
C ASP A 243 14.94 17.69 3.41
N GLY A 244 15.04 18.39 2.29
CA GLY A 244 15.94 18.06 1.18
C GLY A 244 15.61 16.78 0.37
N TRP A 245 14.52 16.07 0.67
CA TRP A 245 14.10 14.88 -0.09
C TRP A 245 13.42 15.27 -1.41
N GLU A 246 13.73 14.58 -2.51
CA GLU A 246 13.14 14.86 -3.83
C GLU A 246 11.91 14.00 -4.17
N ASN A 247 11.71 12.86 -3.49
CA ASN A 247 10.66 11.89 -3.80
C ASN A 247 9.43 12.09 -2.88
N PRO A 248 8.30 12.67 -3.36
CA PRO A 248 7.11 12.88 -2.52
C PRO A 248 6.51 11.57 -2.01
N VAL A 249 6.53 10.48 -2.78
CA VAL A 249 5.96 9.18 -2.37
C VAL A 249 6.72 8.60 -1.17
N ALA A 250 8.05 8.78 -1.13
CA ALA A 250 8.85 8.38 0.02
C ALA A 250 8.51 9.20 1.28
N ILE A 251 8.23 10.51 1.13
CA ILE A 251 7.81 11.40 2.23
C ILE A 251 6.45 10.95 2.78
N GLU A 252 5.52 10.60 1.89
CA GLU A 252 4.21 10.07 2.25
C GLU A 252 4.32 8.73 3.00
N HIS A 253 5.22 7.84 2.56
CA HIS A 253 5.47 6.57 3.24
C HIS A 253 5.97 6.73 4.68
N VAL A 254 6.74 7.79 4.99
CA VAL A 254 7.12 8.08 6.39
C VAL A 254 5.87 8.30 7.26
N VAL A 255 4.84 8.97 6.72
CA VAL A 255 3.59 9.18 7.44
C VAL A 255 2.78 7.90 7.58
N THR A 256 2.66 7.10 6.51
CA THR A 256 1.93 5.83 6.57
C THR A 256 2.58 4.86 7.56
N ALA A 257 3.91 4.71 7.53
CA ALA A 257 4.66 3.87 8.46
C ALA A 257 4.56 4.36 9.93
N TYR A 258 4.57 5.68 10.17
CA TYR A 258 4.30 6.25 11.49
C TYR A 258 2.89 5.91 11.99
N VAL A 259 1.87 6.05 11.13
CA VAL A 259 0.48 5.69 11.44
C VAL A 259 0.33 4.20 11.72
N THR A 260 0.93 3.33 10.90
CA THR A 260 0.95 1.87 11.09
C THR A 260 1.60 1.50 12.42
N ARG A 261 2.78 2.04 12.74
CA ARG A 261 3.44 1.85 14.04
C ARG A 261 2.51 2.23 15.19
N ARG A 262 1.89 3.40 15.09
CA ARG A 262 0.98 3.92 16.12
C ARG A 262 -0.23 3.01 16.33
N MET A 263 -0.83 2.53 15.24
CA MET A 263 -1.95 1.59 15.28
C MET A 263 -1.55 0.23 15.85
N ALA A 264 -0.36 -0.30 15.51
CA ALA A 264 0.16 -1.53 16.11
C ALA A 264 0.31 -1.40 17.63
N ARG A 265 0.88 -0.29 18.12
CA ARG A 265 1.00 -0.01 19.56
C ARG A 265 -0.36 0.13 20.24
N GLU A 266 -1.34 0.74 19.58
CA GLU A 266 -2.72 0.85 20.08
C GLU A 266 -3.42 -0.53 20.14
N ARG A 267 -3.22 -1.41 19.14
CA ARG A 267 -3.70 -2.81 19.14
C ARG A 267 -3.12 -3.63 20.29
N GLU A 268 -1.85 -3.40 20.65
CA GLU A 268 -1.19 -4.03 21.80
C GLU A 268 -1.59 -3.42 23.15
N GLY A 269 -2.34 -2.31 23.17
CA GLY A 269 -2.71 -1.61 24.40
C GLY A 269 -1.53 -0.90 25.08
N LEU A 270 -0.46 -0.61 24.34
CA LEU A 270 0.69 0.13 24.84
C LEU A 270 0.34 1.60 25.09
N PRO A 271 0.97 2.27 26.07
CA PRO A 271 0.79 3.70 26.25
C PRO A 271 1.35 4.48 25.05
N PRO A 272 0.82 5.69 24.78
CA PRO A 272 1.42 6.63 23.85
C PRO A 272 2.91 6.84 24.15
N GLU A 273 3.71 6.95 23.11
CA GLU A 273 5.15 7.24 23.21
C GLU A 273 5.37 8.62 23.84
N SER A 274 6.45 8.76 24.60
CA SER A 274 6.95 10.09 24.99
C SER A 274 7.45 10.86 23.76
N PRO A 275 7.53 12.20 23.80
CA PRO A 275 8.00 12.98 22.65
C PRO A 275 9.39 12.57 22.14
N GLN A 276 10.25 12.04 23.02
CA GLN A 276 11.58 11.55 22.67
C GLN A 276 11.53 10.18 21.98
N GLU A 277 10.67 9.27 22.44
CA GLU A 277 10.46 7.96 21.80
C GLU A 277 9.79 8.14 20.42
N GLU A 278 8.81 9.04 20.32
CA GLU A 278 8.10 9.35 19.08
C GLU A 278 9.04 9.99 18.04
N ALA A 279 9.85 10.99 18.42
CA ALA A 279 10.86 11.58 17.52
C ALA A 279 11.92 10.55 17.08
N ALA A 280 12.41 9.70 17.99
CA ALA A 280 13.36 8.65 17.64
C ALA A 280 12.74 7.57 16.73
N ALA A 281 11.45 7.29 16.86
CA ALA A 281 10.74 6.40 15.93
C ALA A 281 10.60 7.02 14.54
N ILE A 282 10.23 8.31 14.46
CA ILE A 282 10.13 9.05 13.19
C ILE A 282 11.49 9.12 12.48
N GLU A 283 12.59 9.32 13.21
CA GLU A 283 13.96 9.30 12.66
C GLU A 283 14.26 7.95 11.98
N ARG A 284 14.06 6.82 12.67
CA ARG A 284 14.31 5.48 12.10
C ARG A 284 13.38 5.14 10.93
N ILE A 285 12.12 5.56 10.98
CA ILE A 285 11.19 5.41 9.86
C ILE A 285 11.68 6.22 8.66
N SER A 286 12.15 7.46 8.86
CA SER A 286 12.65 8.32 7.80
C SER A 286 13.91 7.74 7.16
N ASP A 287 14.86 7.25 7.96
CA ASP A 287 16.08 6.60 7.46
C ASP A 287 15.75 5.34 6.60
N ARG A 288 14.74 4.57 7.01
CA ARG A 288 14.23 3.40 6.27
C ARG A 288 13.57 3.78 4.94
N GLU A 289 12.62 4.73 4.95
CA GLU A 289 11.88 5.10 3.73
C GLU A 289 12.77 5.84 2.72
N LEU A 290 13.78 6.61 3.17
CA LEU A 290 14.80 7.17 2.29
C LEU A 290 15.57 6.05 1.58
N ALA A 291 16.05 5.06 2.33
CA ALA A 291 16.80 3.94 1.78
C ALA A 291 15.99 3.14 0.74
N ILE A 292 14.70 2.90 1.00
CA ILE A 292 13.79 2.24 0.07
C ILE A 292 13.53 3.11 -1.16
N GLY A 293 13.28 4.41 -0.99
CA GLY A 293 13.04 5.36 -2.07
C GLY A 293 14.26 5.51 -3.00
N LEU A 294 15.46 5.67 -2.45
CA LEU A 294 16.71 5.71 -3.22
C LEU A 294 16.98 4.39 -3.94
N ARG A 295 16.68 3.25 -3.30
CA ARG A 295 16.85 1.93 -3.91
C ARG A 295 15.91 1.74 -5.11
N ALA A 296 14.64 2.10 -4.96
CA ALA A 296 13.69 2.08 -6.07
C ALA A 296 14.12 3.00 -7.22
N ASN A 297 14.65 4.19 -6.92
CA ASN A 297 15.24 5.11 -7.91
C ASN A 297 16.51 4.55 -8.58
N ARG A 298 17.25 3.64 -7.93
CA ARG A 298 18.49 3.03 -8.44
C ARG A 298 18.24 1.75 -9.24
N GLU A 299 17.18 1.00 -8.91
CA GLU A 299 16.79 -0.26 -9.57
C GLU A 299 15.73 -0.06 -10.69
N GLY A 300 15.10 1.12 -10.78
CA GLY A 300 13.99 1.41 -11.70
C GLY A 300 14.35 1.67 -13.17
N ASP A 301 13.33 1.92 -14.00
CA ASP A 301 13.44 2.08 -15.46
C ASP A 301 14.39 3.20 -15.93
N ASN A 302 14.57 4.24 -15.10
CA ASN A 302 15.53 5.34 -15.32
C ASN A 302 16.39 5.47 -14.05
N PRO A 303 17.47 4.67 -13.91
CA PRO A 303 18.24 4.61 -12.68
C PRO A 303 19.05 5.89 -12.47
N ILE A 304 19.01 6.44 -11.25
CA ILE A 304 19.84 7.59 -10.86
C ILE A 304 21.34 7.23 -10.91
N SER A 305 22.18 8.20 -11.28
CA SER A 305 23.64 8.05 -11.31
C SER A 305 24.28 8.13 -9.92
N ASP A 306 25.53 7.71 -9.81
CA ASP A 306 26.31 7.72 -8.56
C ASP A 306 26.42 9.14 -7.97
N ALA A 307 26.54 10.14 -8.84
CA ALA A 307 26.58 11.55 -8.44
C ALA A 307 25.23 12.03 -7.90
N GLU A 308 24.13 11.67 -8.55
CA GLU A 308 22.77 11.99 -8.08
C GLU A 308 22.43 11.26 -6.77
N LEU A 309 22.88 10.01 -6.59
CA LEU A 309 22.72 9.27 -5.34
C LEU A 309 23.47 9.94 -4.17
N VAL A 310 24.73 10.33 -4.38
CA VAL A 310 25.52 11.05 -3.37
C VAL A 310 24.92 12.42 -3.06
N GLU A 311 24.48 13.18 -4.08
CA GLU A 311 23.85 14.49 -3.91
C GLU A 311 22.52 14.39 -3.16
N GLN A 312 21.64 13.46 -3.54
CA GLN A 312 20.37 13.24 -2.84
C GLN A 312 20.62 12.84 -1.38
N TRP A 313 21.54 11.90 -1.12
CA TRP A 313 21.88 11.47 0.25
C TRP A 313 22.43 12.62 1.12
N GLU A 314 23.48 13.31 0.67
CA GLU A 314 24.14 14.38 1.43
C GLU A 314 23.22 15.57 1.74
N ASN A 315 22.19 15.80 0.93
CA ASN A 315 21.20 16.85 1.15
C ASN A 315 20.12 16.51 2.20
N THR A 316 20.03 15.25 2.68
CA THR A 316 19.04 14.83 3.69
C THR A 316 19.55 14.89 5.14
N PRO A 317 18.67 14.97 6.15
CA PRO A 317 19.01 14.72 7.56
C PRO A 317 19.66 13.36 7.80
N THR A 318 19.24 12.31 7.08
CA THR A 318 19.85 10.98 7.11
C THR A 318 21.32 11.04 6.68
N GLY A 319 21.64 11.67 5.54
CA GLY A 319 23.03 11.83 5.11
C GLY A 319 23.88 12.74 6.00
N GLN A 320 23.26 13.66 6.75
CA GLN A 320 23.95 14.43 7.79
C GLN A 320 24.25 13.58 9.05
N ARG A 321 23.37 12.64 9.42
CA ARG A 321 23.63 11.62 10.46
C ARG A 321 24.67 10.59 10.02
N TYR A 322 24.65 10.23 8.74
CA TYR A 322 25.45 9.18 8.11
C TYR A 322 26.24 9.73 6.91
N PRO A 323 27.28 10.57 7.13
CA PRO A 323 28.05 11.15 6.03
C PRO A 323 28.79 10.07 5.22
N PRO A 324 28.73 10.10 3.87
CA PRO A 324 29.27 9.02 3.06
C PRO A 324 30.80 8.99 3.05
N GLU A 325 31.35 7.79 3.27
CA GLU A 325 32.80 7.56 3.27
C GLU A 325 33.33 7.31 1.86
N GLY A 326 34.46 7.93 1.52
CA GLY A 326 35.12 7.80 0.21
C GLY A 326 35.76 9.11 -0.26
N ASP A 327 36.85 9.01 -1.03
CA ASP A 327 37.51 10.16 -1.66
C ASP A 327 36.93 10.45 -3.06
N THR A 328 36.22 9.48 -3.64
CA THR A 328 35.56 9.55 -4.96
C THR A 328 34.04 9.43 -4.87
N VAL A 329 33.33 9.78 -5.95
CA VAL A 329 31.87 9.67 -6.02
C VAL A 329 31.44 8.20 -6.00
N GLU A 330 32.19 7.35 -6.69
CA GLU A 330 31.96 5.92 -6.81
C GLU A 330 32.16 5.18 -5.48
N GLU A 331 33.18 5.56 -4.69
CA GLU A 331 33.38 5.03 -3.32
C GLU A 331 32.24 5.45 -2.38
N LYS A 332 31.85 6.73 -2.42
CA LYS A 332 30.72 7.25 -1.64
C LYS A 332 29.40 6.56 -2.00
N ALA A 333 29.13 6.38 -3.29
CA ALA A 333 27.92 5.70 -3.76
C ALA A 333 27.89 4.24 -3.27
N ALA A 334 29.01 3.52 -3.35
CA ALA A 334 29.10 2.14 -2.85
C ALA A 334 28.88 2.05 -1.32
N TRP A 335 29.37 3.03 -0.55
CA TRP A 335 29.10 3.11 0.90
C TRP A 335 27.62 3.41 1.19
N ILE A 336 27.00 4.31 0.42
CA ILE A 336 25.57 4.64 0.55
C ILE A 336 24.72 3.40 0.24
N GLU A 337 25.05 2.63 -0.80
CA GLU A 337 24.36 1.38 -1.14
C GLU A 337 24.42 0.35 0.01
N GLU A 338 25.55 0.22 0.71
CA GLU A 338 25.67 -0.62 1.93
C GLU A 338 24.80 -0.11 3.10
N GLN A 339 24.72 1.22 3.30
CA GLN A 339 23.82 1.78 4.31
C GLN A 339 22.35 1.59 3.93
N MET A 340 21.99 1.73 2.65
CA MET A 340 20.63 1.55 2.16
C MET A 340 20.13 0.12 2.41
N ASP A 341 20.95 -0.90 2.11
CA ASP A 341 20.60 -2.29 2.41
C ASP A 341 20.47 -2.55 3.92
N THR A 342 21.21 -1.82 4.76
CA THR A 342 21.11 -1.93 6.23
C THR A 342 19.85 -1.25 6.77
N LEU A 343 19.56 -0.03 6.33
CA LEU A 343 18.43 0.79 6.81
C LEU A 343 17.08 0.28 6.30
N ALA A 344 17.01 -0.26 5.07
CA ALA A 344 15.78 -0.84 4.53
C ALA A 344 15.27 -2.07 5.31
N LEU A 345 16.13 -2.71 6.10
CA LEU A 345 15.80 -3.84 6.97
C LEU A 345 15.19 -3.43 8.33
N GLU A 346 15.20 -2.13 8.69
CA GLU A 346 14.59 -1.66 9.94
C GLU A 346 13.08 -1.94 9.94
N THR A 347 12.57 -2.44 11.08
CA THR A 347 11.15 -2.71 11.28
C THR A 347 10.52 -1.58 12.10
N TYR A 348 9.58 -0.83 11.51
CA TYR A 348 8.90 0.26 12.21
C TYR A 348 7.86 -0.21 13.24
N VAL A 349 7.45 -1.48 13.22
CA VAL A 349 6.69 -2.13 14.30
C VAL A 349 7.68 -2.72 15.31
N ASP A 350 7.52 -2.40 16.60
CA ASP A 350 8.34 -3.01 17.66
C ASP A 350 8.09 -4.53 17.67
N PRO A 351 9.12 -5.39 17.75
CA PRO A 351 8.90 -6.83 17.89
C PRO A 351 8.15 -7.09 19.21
N PRO A 352 7.13 -7.97 19.22
CA PRO A 352 6.27 -8.17 20.38
C PRO A 352 7.13 -8.56 21.59
N PRO A 353 6.85 -8.01 22.78
CA PRO A 353 7.69 -8.20 23.96
C PRO A 353 7.86 -9.70 24.24
N PRO A 354 9.08 -10.17 24.58
CA PRO A 354 9.39 -11.59 24.68
C PRO A 354 8.42 -12.27 25.64
N GLY A 355 7.55 -13.11 25.07
CA GLY A 355 6.30 -13.53 25.67
C GLY A 355 6.46 -13.97 27.11
N ASN A 356 5.79 -13.25 28.01
CA ASN A 356 5.82 -13.52 29.43
C ASN A 356 5.31 -14.97 29.64
N LYS A 357 6.21 -15.87 30.03
CA LYS A 357 5.88 -17.29 30.25
C LYS A 357 5.07 -17.42 31.54
N THR A 358 3.79 -17.07 31.48
CA THR A 358 2.80 -17.54 32.44
C THR A 358 2.78 -19.07 32.33
N GLN A 359 3.38 -19.71 33.32
CA GLN A 359 3.25 -21.13 33.56
C GLN A 359 1.82 -21.39 34.03
N ASP A 360 1.03 -22.09 33.20
CA ASP A 360 -0.18 -22.82 33.57
C ASP A 360 -0.08 -24.23 32.99
#